data_AF-E1V2Z7-F1
#
_entry.id   AF-E1V2Z7-F1
#
_cell.length_a   1.000
_cell.length_b   1.000
_cell.length_c   1.000
_cell.angle_alpha   90.00
_cell.angle_beta   90.00
_cell.angle_gamma   90.00
#
_symmetry.space_group_name_H-M   'P 1'
#
loop_
_entity.id
_entity.type
_entity.pdbx_description
1 polymer ?
#
loop_
_entity_poly.entity_id
_entity_poly.type
_entity_poly.pdbx_seq_one_letter_code
_entity_poly.pdbx_strand_id
1 'polypeptide(L)'
;HLKITGMTCDSCAAHVKEALEKVPGVQSAIVSYAKGAAQLALDPGTAPDALTAAVAGLGYKAMLADAPPTDNRTGLFDKVRGWMGCVNKGSGGKRPLQVAVIGSGGAAMAAALKAVEQGAQVTLIERGTIGGTCVNVGCVPSKIMIRAAHIAHLRRESPFDGGMAPTPPTILRERLLAQQQARLDELRHAKYEGILDGNPAITVVHGEAHFKDDQSLAVRLNEGGPCVVKFDRCLIATGASPAVPPIPGLKESPYWTSSEALVSDTIPELLAVIGSSVVALELAQAFARLGSQVTILA
;
A
#
# COMPACT_ATOMS: atom_id res chain seq x y z
N HIS A 1 -14.07 -21.95 -24.09
CA HIS A 1 -12.70 -21.52 -23.71
C HIS A 1 -12.77 -20.47 -22.62
N LEU A 2 -11.82 -20.42 -21.69
CA LEU A 2 -11.80 -19.46 -20.58
C LEU A 2 -10.61 -18.50 -20.74
N LYS A 3 -10.85 -17.19 -20.77
CA LYS A 3 -9.81 -16.17 -20.76
C LYS A 3 -9.47 -15.83 -19.31
N ILE A 4 -8.21 -15.92 -18.93
CA ILE A 4 -7.75 -15.73 -17.54
C ILE A 4 -6.77 -14.57 -17.50
N THR A 5 -7.06 -13.56 -16.68
CA THR A 5 -6.19 -12.40 -16.47
C THR A 5 -5.66 -12.38 -15.03
N GLY A 6 -4.41 -11.94 -14.87
CA GLY A 6 -3.71 -11.87 -13.58
C GLY A 6 -2.63 -12.93 -13.35
N MET A 7 -2.42 -13.89 -14.27
CA MET A 7 -1.30 -14.84 -14.20
C MET A 7 0.02 -14.14 -14.56
N THR A 8 1.07 -14.31 -13.75
CA THR A 8 2.37 -13.65 -13.94
C THR A 8 3.54 -14.61 -14.16
N CYS A 9 3.34 -15.93 -14.04
CA CYS A 9 4.35 -16.95 -14.31
C CYS A 9 3.73 -18.33 -14.62
N ASP A 10 4.54 -19.30 -15.04
CA ASP A 10 4.08 -20.67 -15.32
C ASP A 10 3.60 -21.43 -14.07
N SER A 11 4.09 -21.05 -12.88
CA SER A 11 3.57 -21.60 -11.61
C SER A 11 2.13 -21.13 -11.33
N CYS A 12 1.75 -19.90 -11.74
CA CYS A 12 0.36 -19.45 -11.70
C CYS A 12 -0.53 -20.31 -12.60
N ALA A 13 -0.05 -20.66 -13.80
CA ALA A 13 -0.80 -21.52 -14.72
C ALA A 13 -1.00 -22.94 -14.16
N ALA A 14 0.00 -23.49 -13.47
CA ALA A 14 -0.11 -24.79 -12.79
C ALA A 14 -1.15 -24.78 -11.65
N HIS A 15 -1.15 -23.74 -10.81
CA HIS A 15 -2.15 -23.61 -9.73
C HIS A 15 -3.58 -23.41 -10.26
N VAL A 16 -3.73 -22.62 -11.32
CA VAL A 16 -5.04 -22.43 -11.98
C VAL A 16 -5.53 -23.73 -12.61
N LYS A 17 -4.63 -24.52 -13.21
CA LYS A 17 -4.96 -25.85 -13.74
C LYS A 17 -5.50 -26.76 -12.64
N GLU A 18 -4.78 -26.86 -11.51
CA GLU A 18 -5.17 -27.74 -10.40
C GLU A 18 -6.53 -27.34 -9.80
N ALA A 19 -6.82 -26.05 -9.70
CA ALA A 19 -8.12 -25.58 -9.21
C ALA A 19 -9.26 -25.86 -10.20
N LEU A 20 -9.01 -25.75 -11.51
CA LEU A 20 -10.00 -26.07 -12.53
C LEU A 20 -10.31 -27.57 -12.58
N GLU A 21 -9.32 -28.45 -12.41
CA GLU A 21 -9.51 -29.91 -12.38
C GLU A 21 -10.26 -30.40 -11.13
N LYS A 22 -10.31 -29.60 -10.06
CA LYS A 22 -11.10 -29.88 -8.85
C LYS A 22 -12.58 -29.51 -8.99
N VAL A 23 -12.97 -28.81 -10.06
CA VAL A 23 -14.36 -28.44 -10.29
C VAL A 23 -15.14 -29.67 -10.81
N PRO A 24 -16.25 -30.07 -10.16
CA PRO A 24 -17.08 -31.17 -10.63
C PRO A 24 -17.54 -30.94 -12.08
N GLY A 25 -17.25 -31.90 -12.97
CA GLY A 25 -17.58 -31.82 -14.40
C GLY A 25 -16.42 -31.38 -15.31
N VAL A 26 -15.22 -31.13 -14.78
CA VAL A 26 -14.01 -30.89 -15.58
C VAL A 26 -13.21 -32.18 -15.76
N GLN A 27 -13.08 -32.67 -16.99
CA GLN A 27 -12.29 -33.87 -17.29
C GLN A 27 -10.80 -33.57 -17.44
N SER A 28 -10.46 -32.42 -18.02
CA SER A 28 -9.07 -31.97 -18.12
C SER A 28 -9.01 -30.46 -18.36
N ALA A 29 -7.95 -29.82 -17.84
CA ALA A 29 -7.67 -28.41 -18.05
C ALA A 29 -6.25 -28.21 -18.62
N ILE A 30 -6.16 -27.45 -19.70
CA ILE A 30 -4.88 -26.99 -20.28
C ILE A 30 -4.82 -25.47 -20.11
N VAL A 31 -3.94 -25.00 -19.24
CA VAL A 31 -3.78 -23.57 -18.94
C VAL A 31 -2.46 -23.07 -19.52
N SER A 32 -2.51 -22.00 -20.31
CA SER A 32 -1.34 -21.36 -20.88
C SER A 32 -1.19 -19.95 -20.34
N TYR A 33 -0.10 -19.72 -19.60
CA TYR A 33 0.30 -18.38 -19.17
C TYR A 33 0.53 -17.44 -20.36
N ALA A 34 1.32 -17.87 -21.36
CA ALA A 34 1.67 -17.06 -22.52
C ALA A 34 0.44 -16.58 -23.33
N LYS A 35 -0.66 -17.34 -23.31
CA LYS A 35 -1.91 -16.99 -24.01
C LYS A 35 -2.98 -16.39 -23.10
N GLY A 36 -2.75 -16.34 -21.78
CA GLY A 36 -3.76 -15.89 -20.81
C GLY A 36 -5.09 -16.64 -20.93
N ALA A 37 -5.04 -17.95 -21.22
CA ALA A 37 -6.23 -18.71 -21.55
C ALA A 37 -6.15 -20.16 -21.06
N ALA A 38 -7.31 -20.72 -20.72
CA ALA A 38 -7.51 -22.12 -20.39
C ALA A 38 -8.48 -22.79 -21.37
N GLN A 39 -8.08 -23.96 -21.86
CA GLN A 39 -8.93 -24.88 -22.59
C GLN A 39 -9.38 -25.99 -21.64
N LEU A 40 -10.69 -26.25 -21.62
CA LEU A 40 -11.33 -27.17 -20.68
C LEU A 40 -12.13 -28.20 -21.47
N ALA A 41 -11.98 -29.47 -21.11
CA ALA A 41 -12.90 -30.53 -21.49
C ALA A 41 -13.93 -30.69 -20.37
N LEU A 42 -15.21 -30.43 -20.67
CA LEU A 42 -16.31 -30.38 -19.70
C LEU A 42 -17.34 -31.47 -19.98
N ASP A 43 -17.94 -32.01 -18.93
CA ASP A 43 -19.14 -32.85 -19.03
C ASP A 43 -20.38 -32.01 -19.38
N PRO A 44 -21.34 -32.55 -20.15
CA PRO A 44 -22.57 -31.85 -20.50
C PRO A 44 -23.39 -31.58 -19.23
N GLY A 45 -23.50 -30.30 -18.83
CA GLY A 45 -24.23 -29.86 -17.64
C GLY A 45 -23.39 -29.08 -16.62
N THR A 46 -22.09 -28.90 -16.86
CA THR A 46 -21.22 -28.13 -15.97
C THR A 46 -21.57 -26.64 -16.01
N ALA A 47 -21.92 -26.06 -14.85
CA ALA A 47 -22.28 -24.66 -14.75
C ALA A 47 -21.07 -23.75 -15.01
N PRO A 48 -21.13 -22.84 -16.00
CA PRO A 48 -20.01 -21.96 -16.36
C PRO A 48 -19.56 -21.05 -15.19
N ASP A 49 -20.47 -20.73 -14.29
CA ASP A 49 -20.21 -19.90 -13.10
C ASP A 49 -19.31 -20.60 -12.07
N ALA A 50 -19.32 -21.94 -12.01
CA ALA A 50 -18.45 -22.69 -11.11
C ALA A 50 -16.97 -22.58 -11.53
N LEU A 51 -16.72 -22.49 -12.84
CA LEU A 51 -15.38 -22.36 -13.41
C LEU A 51 -14.80 -20.97 -13.16
N THR A 52 -15.60 -19.92 -13.33
CA THR A 52 -15.18 -18.54 -13.05
C THR A 52 -14.98 -18.32 -11.55
N ALA A 53 -15.83 -18.92 -10.69
CA ALA A 53 -15.68 -18.87 -9.24
C ALA A 53 -14.41 -19.58 -8.74
N ALA A 54 -14.04 -20.73 -9.30
CA ALA A 54 -12.82 -21.44 -8.93
C ALA A 54 -11.55 -20.62 -9.24
N VAL A 55 -11.54 -19.93 -10.38
CA VAL A 55 -10.42 -19.06 -10.77
C VAL A 55 -10.40 -17.77 -9.94
N ALA A 56 -11.57 -17.20 -9.63
CA ALA A 56 -11.71 -16.05 -8.73
C ALA A 56 -11.25 -16.36 -7.29
N GLY A 57 -11.49 -17.58 -6.81
CA GLY A 57 -11.02 -18.04 -5.50
C GLY A 57 -9.48 -18.07 -5.35
N LEU A 58 -8.76 -18.13 -6.47
CA LEU A 58 -7.31 -18.02 -6.53
C LEU A 58 -6.79 -16.59 -6.73
N GLY A 59 -7.68 -15.59 -6.81
CA GLY A 59 -7.33 -14.19 -7.04
C GLY A 59 -7.13 -13.80 -8.51
N TYR A 60 -7.50 -14.67 -9.46
CA TYR A 60 -7.43 -14.39 -10.89
C TYR A 60 -8.82 -14.07 -11.46
N LYS A 61 -8.90 -13.33 -12.57
CA LYS A 61 -10.18 -13.04 -13.24
C LYS A 61 -10.35 -13.98 -14.43
N ALA A 62 -11.51 -14.61 -14.54
CA ALA A 62 -11.86 -15.49 -15.65
C ALA A 62 -13.11 -14.99 -16.38
N MET A 63 -13.08 -15.01 -17.72
CA MET A 63 -14.23 -14.72 -18.58
C MET A 63 -14.40 -15.83 -19.62
N LEU A 64 -15.64 -16.27 -19.83
CA LEU A 64 -15.97 -17.18 -20.93
C LEU A 64 -15.98 -16.38 -22.24
N ALA A 65 -15.21 -16.85 -23.21
CA ALA A 65 -15.20 -16.25 -24.53
C ALA A 65 -16.38 -16.79 -25.35
N ASP A 66 -17.57 -16.22 -25.14
CA ASP A 66 -18.72 -16.25 -26.07
C ASP A 66 -19.79 -15.19 -25.67
N ALA A 67 -19.61 -13.95 -26.15
CA ALA A 67 -20.68 -12.97 -26.44
C ALA A 67 -20.07 -11.76 -27.18
N PRO A 68 -20.65 -11.27 -28.30
CA PRO A 68 -20.11 -10.15 -29.08
C PRO A 68 -20.36 -8.79 -28.40
N PRO A 69 -19.57 -7.74 -28.71
CA PRO A 69 -19.63 -6.46 -28.03
C PRO A 69 -20.75 -5.58 -28.61
N THR A 70 -21.67 -5.10 -27.77
CA THR A 70 -22.54 -3.98 -28.12
C THR A 70 -21.89 -2.67 -27.72
N ASP A 71 -21.56 -1.90 -28.75
CA ASP A 71 -21.24 -0.47 -28.70
C ASP A 71 -22.46 0.32 -28.20
N ASN A 72 -22.24 1.31 -27.33
CA ASN A 72 -23.16 2.43 -27.18
C ASN A 72 -22.46 3.63 -26.53
N ARG A 73 -21.90 4.48 -27.40
CA ARG A 73 -21.74 5.91 -27.14
C ARG A 73 -23.11 6.56 -27.00
N THR A 74 -23.56 6.84 -25.79
CA THR A 74 -24.56 7.88 -25.50
C THR A 74 -24.45 8.35 -24.06
N GLY A 75 -24.46 9.68 -23.85
CA GLY A 75 -24.94 10.26 -22.60
C GLY A 75 -23.92 10.97 -21.70
N LEU A 76 -23.29 12.04 -22.18
CA LEU A 76 -22.68 13.10 -21.35
C LEU A 76 -23.72 13.88 -20.49
N PHE A 77 -24.95 13.36 -20.34
CA PHE A 77 -26.06 13.99 -19.62
C PHE A 77 -26.55 13.21 -18.39
N ASP A 78 -25.94 12.07 -18.04
CA ASP A 78 -26.35 11.27 -16.87
C ASP A 78 -25.59 11.62 -15.57
N LYS A 79 -24.47 12.34 -15.66
CA LYS A 79 -23.66 12.73 -14.48
C LYS A 79 -24.24 13.89 -13.66
N VAL A 80 -25.34 14.51 -14.09
CA VAL A 80 -25.97 15.65 -13.38
C VAL A 80 -27.30 15.27 -12.71
N ARG A 81 -27.81 14.05 -12.91
CA ARG A 81 -29.08 13.59 -12.30
C ARG A 81 -28.95 12.71 -11.06
N GLY A 82 -27.75 12.29 -10.67
CA GLY A 82 -27.51 11.56 -9.41
C GLY A 82 -27.80 12.38 -8.13
N TRP A 83 -28.09 13.68 -8.26
CA TRP A 83 -28.23 14.61 -7.14
C TRP A 83 -29.68 14.99 -6.77
N MET A 84 -30.70 14.48 -7.46
CA MET A 84 -32.09 14.65 -7.04
C MET A 84 -32.79 13.31 -6.98
N GLY A 85 -33.23 12.97 -5.77
CA GLY A 85 -33.67 11.64 -5.40
C GLY A 85 -34.92 11.16 -6.13
N CYS A 86 -35.10 9.84 -6.11
CA CYS A 86 -36.41 9.21 -6.15
C CYS A 86 -36.37 7.94 -5.32
N VAL A 87 -37.32 7.88 -4.39
CA VAL A 87 -37.70 6.75 -3.58
C VAL A 87 -38.09 5.58 -4.49
N ASN A 88 -37.61 4.38 -4.19
CA ASN A 88 -38.34 3.17 -4.54
C ASN A 88 -38.33 2.15 -3.39
N LYS A 89 -39.50 1.55 -3.18
CA LYS A 89 -39.86 0.66 -2.06
C LYS A 89 -39.23 -0.72 -2.21
N GLY A 90 -38.83 -1.30 -1.08
CA GLY A 90 -39.13 -2.71 -0.77
C GLY A 90 -38.11 -3.78 -1.17
N SER A 91 -36.98 -3.84 -0.48
CA SER A 91 -36.33 -5.10 -0.11
C SER A 91 -35.59 -4.86 1.22
N GLY A 92 -35.88 -5.68 2.23
CA GLY A 92 -35.37 -5.53 3.61
C GLY A 92 -33.88 -5.86 3.79
N GLY A 93 -33.01 -5.37 2.90
CA GLY A 93 -31.56 -5.38 3.09
C GLY A 93 -31.13 -4.13 3.85
N LYS A 94 -30.51 -4.28 5.02
CA LYS A 94 -29.88 -3.15 5.71
C LYS A 94 -28.88 -2.49 4.76
N ARG A 95 -28.98 -1.17 4.59
CA ARG A 95 -28.01 -0.39 3.81
C ARG A 95 -26.60 -0.63 4.39
N PRO A 96 -25.56 -0.79 3.54
CA PRO A 96 -24.19 -0.91 4.01
C PRO A 96 -23.81 0.27 4.90
N LEU A 97 -23.20 -0.03 6.05
CA LEU A 97 -22.68 0.96 6.99
C LEU A 97 -21.67 1.86 6.27
N GLN A 98 -21.80 3.17 6.38
CA GLN A 98 -20.85 4.14 5.84
C GLN A 98 -19.76 4.42 6.88
N VAL A 99 -18.53 4.00 6.61
CA VAL A 99 -17.39 4.17 7.52
C VAL A 99 -16.40 5.15 6.92
N ALA A 100 -16.17 6.28 7.59
CA ALA A 100 -15.06 7.16 7.25
C ALA A 100 -13.79 6.73 7.98
N VAL A 101 -12.66 6.76 7.29
CA VAL A 101 -11.34 6.50 7.88
C VAL A 101 -10.43 7.66 7.52
N ILE A 102 -9.89 8.37 8.52
CA ILE A 102 -8.96 9.48 8.31
C ILE A 102 -7.53 8.98 8.47
N GLY A 103 -6.76 9.03 7.38
CA GLY A 103 -5.39 8.51 7.25
C GLY A 103 -5.33 7.24 6.41
N SER A 104 -4.13 6.88 5.96
CA SER A 104 -3.83 5.68 5.17
C SER A 104 -2.72 4.79 5.75
N GLY A 105 -2.31 5.04 6.99
CA GLY A 105 -1.31 4.23 7.70
C GLY A 105 -1.80 2.84 8.09
N GLY A 106 -0.98 2.09 8.82
CA GLY A 106 -1.28 0.69 9.18
C GLY A 106 -2.62 0.48 9.89
N ALA A 107 -2.98 1.37 10.82
CA ALA A 107 -4.28 1.31 11.51
C ALA A 107 -5.45 1.57 10.55
N ALA A 108 -5.33 2.58 9.69
CA ALA A 108 -6.35 2.92 8.70
C ALA A 108 -6.57 1.78 7.69
N MET A 109 -5.49 1.23 7.13
CA MET A 109 -5.57 0.11 6.19
C MET A 109 -6.23 -1.11 6.81
N ALA A 110 -5.80 -1.51 8.02
CA ALA A 110 -6.38 -2.65 8.71
C ALA A 110 -7.87 -2.45 8.98
N ALA A 111 -8.26 -1.25 9.42
CA ALA A 111 -9.66 -0.93 9.68
C ALA A 111 -10.51 -0.87 8.41
N ALA A 112 -10.00 -0.25 7.33
CA ALA A 112 -10.72 -0.15 6.06
C ALA A 112 -10.99 -1.53 5.46
N LEU A 113 -9.97 -2.39 5.39
CA LEU A 113 -10.13 -3.75 4.89
C LEU A 113 -11.06 -4.57 5.78
N LYS A 114 -10.92 -4.47 7.10
CA LYS A 114 -11.80 -5.20 8.01
C LYS A 114 -13.24 -4.72 7.94
N ALA A 115 -13.47 -3.42 7.78
CA ALA A 115 -14.80 -2.87 7.61
C ALA A 115 -15.47 -3.38 6.33
N VAL A 116 -14.73 -3.44 5.20
CA VAL A 116 -15.23 -4.04 3.96
C VAL A 116 -15.55 -5.52 4.11
N GLU A 117 -14.69 -6.30 4.78
CA GLU A 117 -14.97 -7.71 5.09
C GLU A 117 -16.26 -7.90 5.90
N GLN A 118 -16.64 -6.91 6.72
CA GLN A 118 -17.89 -6.90 7.47
C GLN A 118 -19.08 -6.30 6.69
N GLY A 119 -18.90 -6.00 5.40
CA GLY A 119 -19.95 -5.50 4.51
C GLY A 119 -20.19 -3.98 4.57
N ALA A 120 -19.27 -3.20 5.14
CA ALA A 120 -19.33 -1.74 5.12
C ALA A 120 -18.84 -1.15 3.79
N GLN A 121 -19.29 0.07 3.50
CA GLN A 121 -18.73 0.95 2.48
C GLN A 121 -17.78 1.93 3.15
N VAL A 122 -16.56 2.04 2.66
CA VAL A 122 -15.50 2.84 3.30
C VAL A 122 -15.15 4.05 2.45
N THR A 123 -15.10 5.22 3.08
CA THR A 123 -14.43 6.40 2.50
C THR A 123 -13.14 6.65 3.29
N LEU A 124 -11.99 6.42 2.66
CA LEU A 124 -10.68 6.66 3.24
C LEU A 124 -10.15 8.02 2.77
N ILE A 125 -9.78 8.89 3.70
CA ILE A 125 -9.28 10.24 3.40
C ILE A 125 -7.80 10.34 3.77
N GLU A 126 -6.94 10.64 2.80
CA GLU A 126 -5.50 10.83 3.00
C GLU A 126 -5.04 12.17 2.44
N ARG A 127 -4.25 12.92 3.24
CA ARG A 127 -3.77 14.26 2.86
C ARG A 127 -2.46 14.23 2.07
N GLY A 128 -1.62 13.22 2.30
CA GLY A 128 -0.30 13.10 1.70
C GLY A 128 -0.14 11.81 0.90
N THR A 129 1.04 11.21 1.00
CA THR A 129 1.36 9.94 0.35
C THR A 129 0.64 8.78 1.03
N ILE A 130 0.00 7.92 0.23
CA ILE A 130 -0.68 6.72 0.71
C ILE A 130 0.30 5.80 1.47
N GLY A 131 -0.21 5.16 2.53
CA GLY A 131 0.54 4.22 3.37
C GLY A 131 1.12 4.82 4.65
N GLY A 132 1.05 6.15 4.80
CA GLY A 132 1.46 6.86 6.01
C GLY A 132 2.92 6.62 6.38
N THR A 133 3.22 6.57 7.68
CA THR A 133 4.61 6.58 8.19
C THR A 133 5.38 5.31 7.90
N CYS A 134 4.81 4.13 8.17
CA CYS A 134 5.55 2.87 8.26
C CYS A 134 6.29 2.52 6.96
N VAL A 135 5.59 2.64 5.82
CA VAL A 135 6.17 2.34 4.51
C VAL A 135 6.99 3.49 3.96
N ASN A 136 6.59 4.75 4.15
CA ASN A 136 7.22 5.88 3.45
C ASN A 136 8.42 6.49 4.20
N VAL A 137 8.31 6.70 5.52
CA VAL A 137 9.27 7.53 6.29
C VAL A 137 9.56 6.95 7.69
N GLY A 138 9.40 5.65 7.85
CA GLY A 138 9.49 4.97 9.14
C GLY A 138 10.17 3.61 9.04
N CYS A 139 9.46 2.57 9.46
CA CYS A 139 10.02 1.24 9.67
C CYS A 139 10.71 0.66 8.43
N VAL A 140 10.07 0.72 7.26
CA VAL A 140 10.62 0.11 6.03
C VAL A 140 11.95 0.75 5.62
N PRO A 141 12.03 2.08 5.37
CA PRO A 141 13.29 2.71 5.00
C PRO A 141 14.36 2.58 6.09
N SER A 142 13.99 2.69 7.37
CA SER A 142 14.98 2.58 8.46
C SER A 142 15.60 1.18 8.53
N LYS A 143 14.80 0.12 8.39
CA LYS A 143 15.34 -1.26 8.43
C LYS A 143 16.17 -1.60 7.19
N ILE A 144 15.83 -1.04 6.02
CA ILE A 144 16.68 -1.15 4.81
C ILE A 144 18.03 -0.48 5.06
N MET A 145 18.03 0.77 5.55
CA MET A 145 19.25 1.52 5.84
C MET A 145 20.11 0.85 6.91
N ILE A 146 19.50 0.37 8.01
CA ILE A 146 20.19 -0.36 9.08
C ILE A 146 20.81 -1.65 8.54
N ARG A 147 20.15 -2.35 7.61
CA ARG A 147 20.72 -3.55 7.00
C ARG A 147 21.94 -3.22 6.14
N ALA A 148 21.89 -2.15 5.34
CA ALA A 148 23.05 -1.68 4.59
C ALA A 148 24.21 -1.28 5.51
N ALA A 149 23.90 -0.54 6.59
CA ALA A 149 24.85 -0.16 7.62
C ALA A 149 25.49 -1.37 8.32
N HIS A 150 24.70 -2.41 8.61
CA HIS A 150 25.20 -3.66 9.18
C HIS A 150 26.19 -4.37 8.25
N ILE A 151 25.89 -4.44 6.95
CA ILE A 151 26.81 -4.99 5.94
C ILE A 151 28.09 -4.16 5.86
N ALA A 152 27.98 -2.82 5.87
CA ALA A 152 29.14 -1.94 5.85
C ALA A 152 30.06 -2.13 7.06
N HIS A 153 29.47 -2.29 8.25
CA HIS A 153 30.19 -2.56 9.49
C HIS A 153 30.90 -3.91 9.46
N LEU A 154 30.21 -5.00 9.07
CA LEU A 154 30.84 -6.33 9.00
C LEU A 154 31.93 -6.46 7.93
N ARG A 155 31.93 -5.60 6.90
CA ARG A 155 33.06 -5.48 5.97
C ARG A 155 34.25 -4.75 6.57
N ARG A 156 34.02 -3.84 7.51
CA ARG A 156 35.04 -3.03 8.18
C ARG A 156 35.70 -3.78 9.33
N GLU A 157 34.93 -4.57 10.07
CA GLU A 157 35.43 -5.30 11.22
C GLU A 157 34.55 -6.51 11.54
N SER A 158 35.19 -7.55 12.06
CA SER A 158 34.53 -8.73 12.59
C SER A 158 35.38 -9.40 13.66
N PRO A 159 34.79 -10.23 14.54
CA PRO A 159 35.55 -11.07 15.46
C PRO A 159 36.49 -12.07 14.77
N PHE A 160 36.39 -12.24 13.44
CA PHE A 160 37.13 -13.21 12.65
C PHE A 160 38.24 -12.58 11.79
N ASP A 161 38.58 -11.31 12.03
CA ASP A 161 39.54 -10.57 11.20
C ASP A 161 40.95 -11.18 11.16
N GLY A 162 41.31 -11.98 12.17
CA GLY A 162 42.55 -12.77 12.17
C GLY A 162 42.60 -13.87 11.11
N GLY A 163 41.45 -14.32 10.59
CA GLY A 163 41.34 -15.32 9.52
C GLY A 163 40.73 -14.79 8.23
N MET A 164 40.13 -13.60 8.24
CA MET A 164 39.47 -12.98 7.10
C MET A 164 39.71 -11.47 7.14
N ALA A 165 40.69 -10.98 6.38
CA ALA A 165 41.10 -9.58 6.44
C ALA A 165 39.93 -8.62 6.12
N PRO A 166 39.68 -7.60 6.95
CA PRO A 166 38.63 -6.62 6.70
C PRO A 166 38.98 -5.73 5.51
N THR A 167 37.95 -5.27 4.79
CA THR A 167 38.09 -4.29 3.71
C THR A 167 37.01 -3.22 3.85
N PRO A 168 37.37 -2.02 4.33
CA PRO A 168 36.43 -0.92 4.44
C PRO A 168 35.76 -0.62 3.09
N PRO A 169 34.41 -0.65 3.01
CA PRO A 169 33.73 -0.46 1.74
C PRO A 169 33.58 1.04 1.40
N THR A 170 33.70 1.38 0.12
CA THR A 170 33.19 2.65 -0.40
C THR A 170 31.67 2.68 -0.31
N ILE A 171 31.11 3.72 0.31
CA ILE A 171 29.66 3.89 0.46
C ILE A 171 29.15 4.86 -0.60
N LEU A 172 28.37 4.35 -1.55
CA LEU A 172 27.66 5.15 -2.55
C LEU A 172 26.23 5.38 -2.07
N ARG A 173 26.01 6.40 -1.25
CA ARG A 173 24.72 6.63 -0.59
C ARG A 173 23.58 6.88 -1.58
N GLU A 174 23.83 7.60 -2.67
CA GLU A 174 22.89 7.79 -3.78
C GLU A 174 22.30 6.45 -4.30
N ARG A 175 23.13 5.41 -4.43
CA ARG A 175 22.70 4.08 -4.92
C ARG A 175 21.92 3.31 -3.86
N LEU A 176 22.35 3.41 -2.60
CA LEU A 176 21.62 2.82 -1.47
C LEU A 176 20.24 3.47 -1.29
N LEU A 177 20.16 4.79 -1.46
CA LEU A 177 18.92 5.54 -1.40
C LEU A 177 18.00 5.17 -2.57
N ALA A 178 18.52 5.07 -3.80
CA ALA A 178 17.73 4.64 -4.95
C ALA A 178 17.16 3.22 -4.75
N GLN A 179 17.97 2.29 -4.25
CA GLN A 179 17.49 0.94 -3.91
C GLN A 179 16.42 0.94 -2.82
N GLN A 180 16.63 1.74 -1.77
CA GLN A 180 15.65 1.94 -0.71
C GLN A 180 14.33 2.46 -1.29
N GLN A 181 14.36 3.56 -2.04
CA GLN A 181 13.17 4.21 -2.58
C GLN A 181 12.40 3.29 -3.53
N ALA A 182 13.10 2.57 -4.41
CA ALA A 182 12.46 1.58 -5.29
C ALA A 182 11.69 0.51 -4.51
N ARG A 183 12.26 0.03 -3.39
CA ARG A 183 11.59 -0.95 -2.53
C ARG A 183 10.39 -0.36 -1.80
N LEU A 184 10.48 0.91 -1.39
CA LEU A 184 9.37 1.62 -0.78
C LEU A 184 8.20 1.78 -1.76
N ASP A 185 8.49 2.22 -2.98
CA ASP A 185 7.47 2.41 -4.02
C ASP A 185 6.81 1.09 -4.40
N GLU A 186 7.59 0.01 -4.56
CA GLU A 186 7.07 -1.34 -4.79
C GLU A 186 6.10 -1.78 -3.67
N LEU A 187 6.50 -1.61 -2.41
CA LEU A 187 5.70 -2.02 -1.26
C LEU A 187 4.45 -1.15 -1.10
N ARG A 188 4.56 0.17 -1.31
CA ARG A 188 3.42 1.08 -1.26
C ARG A 188 2.39 0.70 -2.31
N HIS A 189 2.84 0.51 -3.55
CA HIS A 189 1.96 0.11 -4.64
C HIS A 189 1.29 -1.25 -4.35
N ALA A 190 2.07 -2.26 -3.97
CA ALA A 190 1.55 -3.63 -3.80
C ALA A 190 0.70 -3.84 -2.54
N LYS A 191 0.97 -3.10 -1.46
CA LYS A 191 0.34 -3.33 -0.13
C LYS A 191 -0.61 -2.24 0.31
N TYR A 192 -0.70 -1.13 -0.44
CA TYR A 192 -1.59 -0.03 -0.12
C TYR A 192 -2.39 0.39 -1.35
N GLU A 193 -1.76 1.05 -2.32
CA GLU A 193 -2.46 1.66 -3.47
C GLU A 193 -3.26 0.62 -4.26
N GLY A 194 -2.62 -0.45 -4.73
CA GLY A 194 -3.30 -1.49 -5.51
C GLY A 194 -4.36 -2.27 -4.72
N ILE A 195 -4.25 -2.34 -3.39
CA ILE A 195 -5.28 -2.96 -2.54
C ILE A 195 -6.50 -2.03 -2.42
N LEU A 196 -6.28 -0.73 -2.24
CA LEU A 196 -7.35 0.26 -2.16
C LEU A 196 -8.07 0.39 -3.51
N ASP A 197 -7.31 0.58 -4.60
CA ASP A 197 -7.85 0.74 -5.96
C ASP A 197 -8.55 -0.52 -6.47
N GLY A 198 -8.07 -1.69 -6.04
CA GLY A 198 -8.66 -2.98 -6.39
C GLY A 198 -9.98 -3.29 -5.68
N ASN A 199 -10.39 -2.49 -4.68
CA ASN A 199 -11.55 -2.77 -3.85
C ASN A 199 -12.70 -1.78 -4.11
N PRO A 200 -13.79 -2.21 -4.79
CA PRO A 200 -14.88 -1.33 -5.17
C PRO A 200 -15.72 -0.81 -3.99
N ALA A 201 -15.55 -1.37 -2.78
CA ALA A 201 -16.21 -0.89 -1.57
C ALA A 201 -15.40 0.19 -0.82
N ILE A 202 -14.23 0.58 -1.35
CA ILE A 202 -13.39 1.63 -0.79
C ILE A 202 -13.33 2.79 -1.78
N THR A 203 -13.66 3.99 -1.32
CA THR A 203 -13.41 5.24 -2.03
C THR A 203 -12.27 5.97 -1.34
N VAL A 204 -11.20 6.26 -2.07
CA VAL A 204 -10.08 7.08 -1.58
C VAL A 204 -10.32 8.54 -1.96
N VAL A 205 -10.18 9.44 -0.98
CA VAL A 205 -10.26 10.89 -1.17
C VAL A 205 -8.93 11.51 -0.79
N HIS A 206 -8.32 12.23 -1.73
CA HIS A 206 -7.06 12.94 -1.51
C HIS A 206 -7.33 14.34 -0.98
N GLY A 207 -7.12 14.54 0.31
CA GLY A 207 -7.39 15.80 0.99
C GLY A 207 -7.23 15.74 2.50
N GLU A 208 -7.33 16.90 3.14
CA GLU A 208 -7.27 17.03 4.59
C GLU A 208 -8.67 17.12 5.20
N ALA A 209 -9.00 16.14 6.05
CA ALA A 209 -10.30 16.07 6.72
C ALA A 209 -10.33 16.84 8.04
N HIS A 210 -11.47 17.47 8.31
CA HIS A 210 -11.83 18.03 9.62
C HIS A 210 -13.28 17.65 9.94
N PHE A 211 -13.59 17.44 11.22
CA PHE A 211 -14.97 17.22 11.63
C PHE A 211 -15.77 18.51 11.42
N LYS A 212 -16.88 18.38 10.70
CA LYS A 212 -17.89 19.44 10.61
C LYS A 212 -18.90 19.29 11.75
N ASP A 213 -19.28 18.05 12.03
CA ASP A 213 -20.16 17.63 13.12
C ASP A 213 -19.87 16.14 13.45
N ASP A 214 -20.71 15.49 14.26
CA ASP A 214 -20.52 14.12 14.72
C ASP A 214 -20.83 13.04 13.65
N GLN A 215 -21.34 13.43 12.48
CA GLN A 215 -21.71 12.51 11.38
C GLN A 215 -21.20 12.97 10.00
N SER A 216 -20.36 14.01 9.94
CA SER A 216 -19.77 14.46 8.70
C SER A 216 -18.39 15.08 8.84
N LEU A 217 -17.55 14.79 7.84
CA LEU A 217 -16.25 15.41 7.65
C LEU A 217 -16.37 16.42 6.51
N ALA A 218 -15.74 17.57 6.68
CA ALA A 218 -15.39 18.43 5.57
C ALA A 218 -13.94 18.14 5.18
N VAL A 219 -13.69 18.00 3.89
CA VAL A 219 -12.41 17.63 3.31
C VAL A 219 -11.97 18.75 2.39
N ARG A 220 -10.79 19.31 2.68
CA ARG A 220 -10.10 20.22 1.76
C ARG A 220 -9.33 19.36 0.77
N LEU A 221 -9.84 19.25 -0.46
CA LEU A 221 -9.24 18.42 -1.49
C LEU A 221 -7.87 18.98 -1.91
N ASN A 222 -6.93 18.09 -2.23
CA ASN A 222 -5.60 18.48 -2.68
C ASN A 222 -5.64 19.22 -4.04
N GLU A 223 -6.57 18.86 -4.92
CA GLU A 223 -6.80 19.54 -6.21
C GLU A 223 -7.63 20.83 -6.07
N GLY A 224 -8.03 21.17 -4.84
CA GLY A 224 -8.89 22.32 -4.54
C GLY A 224 -10.37 21.97 -4.45
N GLY A 225 -11.12 22.86 -3.81
CA GLY A 225 -12.56 22.71 -3.58
C GLY A 225 -12.92 21.95 -2.29
N PRO A 226 -14.11 22.22 -1.72
CA PRO A 226 -14.60 21.50 -0.55
C PRO A 226 -15.32 20.21 -0.96
N CYS A 227 -15.10 19.14 -0.19
CA CYS A 227 -15.88 17.92 -0.24
C CYS A 227 -16.49 17.66 1.15
N VAL A 228 -17.70 17.11 1.22
CA VAL A 228 -18.31 16.69 2.48
C VAL A 228 -18.53 15.18 2.42
N VAL A 229 -17.97 14.47 3.39
CA VAL A 229 -18.10 13.03 3.56
C VAL A 229 -19.03 12.78 4.75
N LYS A 230 -20.20 12.20 4.50
CA LYS A 230 -21.09 11.72 5.56
C LYS A 230 -20.69 10.31 5.99
N PHE A 231 -20.84 10.01 7.26
CA PHE A 231 -20.51 8.69 7.79
C PHE A 231 -21.48 8.28 8.91
N ASP A 232 -21.66 6.98 9.08
CA ASP A 232 -22.32 6.42 10.27
C ASP A 232 -21.30 6.25 11.41
N ARG A 233 -20.06 5.87 11.08
CA ARG A 233 -18.94 5.75 12.02
C ARG A 233 -17.67 6.31 11.40
N CYS A 234 -16.82 6.92 12.21
CA CYS A 234 -15.53 7.44 11.78
C CYS A 234 -14.40 6.86 12.62
N LEU A 235 -13.32 6.42 11.97
CA LEU A 235 -12.05 6.13 12.60
C LEU A 235 -11.06 7.25 12.34
N ILE A 236 -10.47 7.78 13.42
CA ILE A 236 -9.35 8.73 13.34
C ILE A 236 -8.05 7.92 13.45
N ALA A 237 -7.31 7.83 12.35
CA ALA A 237 -6.05 7.09 12.24
C ALA A 237 -4.93 7.98 11.65
N THR A 238 -4.90 9.24 12.07
CA THR A 238 -4.00 10.30 11.55
C THR A 238 -2.53 10.14 11.94
N GLY A 239 -2.19 9.18 12.79
CA GLY A 239 -0.82 8.92 13.23
C GLY A 239 -0.23 10.03 14.09
N ALA A 240 1.08 10.21 13.98
CA ALA A 240 1.86 11.20 14.72
C ALA A 240 2.89 11.88 13.81
N SER A 241 3.58 12.89 14.33
CA SER A 241 4.67 13.60 13.63
C SER A 241 5.85 13.85 14.59
N PRO A 242 7.08 14.03 14.08
CA PRO A 242 8.24 14.28 14.94
C PRO A 242 8.02 15.48 15.87
N ALA A 243 8.31 15.30 17.15
CA ALA A 243 8.32 16.39 18.12
C ALA A 243 9.62 17.18 17.98
N VAL A 244 9.52 18.51 18.05
CA VAL A 244 10.67 19.42 17.95
C VAL A 244 10.82 20.14 19.28
N PRO A 245 11.93 19.96 20.00
CA PRO A 245 12.12 20.62 21.29
C PRO A 245 12.29 22.14 21.11
N PRO A 246 11.86 22.97 22.08
CA PRO A 246 11.94 24.43 21.99
C PRO A 246 13.36 24.94 22.29
N ILE A 247 14.36 24.42 21.58
CA ILE A 247 15.75 24.86 21.68
C ILE A 247 15.91 26.14 20.85
N PRO A 248 16.39 27.26 21.43
CA PRO A 248 16.59 28.50 20.69
C PRO A 248 17.43 28.31 19.42
N GLY A 249 16.92 28.81 18.29
CA GLY A 249 17.57 28.71 16.98
C GLY A 249 17.38 27.39 16.24
N LEU A 250 16.83 26.35 16.88
CA LEU A 250 16.62 25.04 16.22
C LEU A 250 15.58 25.13 15.11
N LYS A 251 14.47 25.84 15.35
CA LYS A 251 13.33 25.93 14.41
C LYS A 251 13.73 26.57 13.07
N GLU A 252 14.65 27.51 13.11
CA GLU A 252 15.15 28.26 11.96
C GLU A 252 16.33 27.55 11.28
N SER A 253 16.92 26.55 11.93
CA SER A 253 18.04 25.78 11.40
C SER A 253 17.59 24.70 10.40
N PRO A 254 18.46 24.26 9.48
CA PRO A 254 18.17 23.16 8.56
C PRO A 254 18.35 21.79 9.24
N TYR A 255 17.73 21.57 10.41
CA TYR A 255 17.80 20.29 11.12
C TYR A 255 17.06 19.19 10.36
N TRP A 256 17.42 17.94 10.64
CA TRP A 256 16.70 16.78 10.14
C TRP A 256 15.85 16.17 11.25
N THR A 257 14.63 15.78 10.90
CA THR A 257 13.92 14.72 11.63
C THR A 257 14.34 13.36 11.08
N SER A 258 13.71 12.28 11.54
CA SER A 258 13.89 10.96 10.93
C SER A 258 13.54 10.94 9.45
N SER A 259 12.58 11.76 9.01
CA SER A 259 12.11 11.79 7.62
C SER A 259 13.20 12.28 6.68
N GLU A 260 13.83 13.43 6.96
CA GLU A 260 14.91 13.99 6.15
C GLU A 260 16.17 13.11 6.22
N ALA A 261 16.49 12.58 7.40
CA ALA A 261 17.64 11.71 7.59
C ALA A 261 17.56 10.43 6.73
N LEU A 262 16.39 9.82 6.61
CA LEU A 262 16.20 8.58 5.84
C LEU A 262 16.29 8.76 4.33
N VAL A 263 16.01 9.97 3.83
CA VAL A 263 16.02 10.29 2.39
C VAL A 263 17.24 11.10 1.95
N SER A 264 18.16 11.40 2.87
CA SER A 264 19.43 12.02 2.53
C SER A 264 20.22 11.15 1.54
N ASP A 265 20.70 11.78 0.47
CA ASP A 265 21.51 11.18 -0.60
C ASP A 265 23.01 11.17 -0.28
N THR A 266 23.40 11.77 0.85
CA THR A 266 24.79 11.86 1.33
C THR A 266 24.92 11.29 2.74
N ILE A 267 26.14 10.87 3.10
CA ILE A 267 26.50 10.56 4.49
C ILE A 267 27.30 11.76 5.00
N PRO A 268 26.79 12.53 5.98
CA PRO A 268 27.52 13.66 6.52
C PRO A 268 28.77 13.16 7.25
N GLU A 269 29.87 13.91 7.16
CA GLU A 269 31.10 13.57 7.89
C GLU A 269 30.88 13.59 9.41
N LEU A 270 30.16 14.61 9.90
CA LEU A 270 29.80 14.79 11.30
C LEU A 270 28.27 14.83 11.43
N LEU A 271 27.73 14.04 12.37
CA LEU A 271 26.30 14.02 12.66
C LEU A 271 26.05 14.14 14.16
N ALA A 272 25.42 15.23 14.57
CA ALA A 272 24.88 15.38 15.93
C ALA A 272 23.43 14.88 15.98
N VAL A 273 23.10 14.11 17.01
CA VAL A 273 21.75 13.57 17.22
C VAL A 273 21.26 14.01 18.59
N ILE A 274 20.15 14.76 18.62
CA ILE A 274 19.46 15.13 19.87
C ILE A 274 18.35 14.12 20.12
N GLY A 275 18.45 13.37 21.21
CA GLY A 275 17.51 12.33 21.60
C GLY A 275 18.19 11.01 21.94
N SER A 276 17.55 10.23 22.80
CA SER A 276 18.15 9.06 23.46
C SER A 276 17.28 7.79 23.39
N SER A 277 16.28 7.79 22.51
CA SER A 277 15.36 6.67 22.33
C SER A 277 15.51 6.02 20.95
N VAL A 278 14.62 5.08 20.63
CA VAL A 278 14.74 4.14 19.50
C VAL A 278 15.09 4.82 18.16
N VAL A 279 14.39 5.90 17.78
CA VAL A 279 14.64 6.58 16.50
C VAL A 279 16.05 7.18 16.46
N ALA A 280 16.46 7.82 17.56
CA ALA A 280 17.77 8.44 17.66
C ALA A 280 18.88 7.39 17.60
N LEU A 281 18.78 6.31 18.40
CA LEU A 281 19.82 5.29 18.48
C LEU A 281 19.93 4.45 17.20
N GLU A 282 18.80 4.09 16.58
CA GLU A 282 18.79 3.33 15.33
C GLU A 282 19.45 4.10 14.19
N LEU A 283 19.07 5.37 14.00
CA LEU A 283 19.64 6.21 12.94
C LEU A 283 21.09 6.57 13.25
N ALA A 284 21.41 6.92 14.50
CA ALA A 284 22.79 7.19 14.93
C ALA A 284 23.73 6.03 14.58
N GLN A 285 23.36 4.79 14.92
CA GLN A 285 24.17 3.64 14.59
C GLN A 285 24.25 3.39 13.08
N ALA A 286 23.16 3.60 12.34
CA ALA A 286 23.15 3.43 10.89
C ALA A 286 24.11 4.40 10.19
N PHE A 287 24.04 5.69 10.52
CA PHE A 287 24.94 6.72 9.99
C PHE A 287 26.40 6.48 10.41
N ALA A 288 26.65 6.13 11.69
CA ALA A 288 27.99 5.82 12.16
C ALA A 288 28.64 4.69 11.36
N ARG A 289 27.90 3.61 11.16
CA ARG A 289 28.39 2.46 10.40
C ARG A 289 28.57 2.76 8.91
N LEU A 290 27.80 3.69 8.34
CA LEU A 290 27.93 4.15 6.96
C LEU A 290 29.02 5.21 6.76
N GLY A 291 29.62 5.76 7.82
CA GLY A 291 30.82 6.58 7.74
C GLY A 291 30.78 7.91 8.50
N SER A 292 29.64 8.30 9.07
CA SER A 292 29.57 9.52 9.89
C SER A 292 30.31 9.35 11.23
N GLN A 293 30.92 10.41 11.74
CA GLN A 293 31.25 10.53 13.15
C GLN A 293 30.01 11.05 13.88
N VAL A 294 29.43 10.19 14.72
CA VAL A 294 28.13 10.48 15.36
C VAL A 294 28.32 10.87 16.82
N THR A 295 27.69 11.97 17.23
CA THR A 295 27.60 12.42 18.63
C THR A 295 26.14 12.44 19.07
N ILE A 296 25.82 11.75 20.16
CA ILE A 296 24.46 11.71 20.72
C ILE A 296 24.39 12.63 21.93
N LEU A 297 23.42 13.54 21.94
CA LEU A 297 23.07 14.42 23.05
C LEU A 297 21.77 13.91 23.66
N ALA A 298 21.88 13.34 24.87
CA ALA A 298 20.81 12.68 25.60
C ALA A 298 20.17 13.58 26.66
#